data_AF-A0A7J8N4V9-F1
#
_entry.id   AF-A0A7J8N4V9-F1
#
_cell.length_a   1.000
_cell.length_b   1.000
_cell.length_c   1.000
_cell.angle_alpha   90.00
_cell.angle_beta   90.00
_cell.angle_gamma   90.00
#
_symmetry.space_group_name_H-M   'P 1'
#
loop_
_entity.id
_entity.type
_entity.pdbx_description
1 polymer ?
#
loop_
_entity_poly.entity_id
_entity_poly.type
_entity_poly.pdbx_seq_one_letter_code
_entity_poly.pdbx_strand_id
1 'polypeptide(L)'
;MGVPGASISKPSTGEALMKGHTGSHALIRSDRGSMLSLSDDNVMMKQILATHAPDGREFDVRPLLNLVEDILNRATQHVDFLVKGTTQAQIEMEEKALQANHIVMLEALTYTIDRIASELSYKALGGSDAHATTTAIFNLLSSYTWDAKLVLSLSAFALNYGEFWLLAQIYSTNQLAKSMAILRQLPSLLEHTAPLKPRFDALNNLIRAMIDLTKCVAQFTQLPSTYISQDVPVLETAINLFPTAVYWTIRSMVACATQISNLSSMGHEFGISTTESWELSTLAHKLRNIYELLKQQLNLCYQYIEEKTDVAFYQLLLTLFDPNALHIDNMKVLKALIYDKDDKLPLLDGATKRRVSLSYYFIIVSLLIFIVAYVLYFAV
;
A
#
# COMPACT_ATOMS: atom_id res chain seq x y z
N MET A 1 -27.27 54.50 64.19
CA MET A 1 -27.00 53.62 65.35
C MET A 1 -28.17 52.64 65.47
N GLY A 2 -27.90 51.33 65.47
CA GLY A 2 -28.85 50.28 65.85
C GLY A 2 -29.34 49.34 64.73
N VAL A 3 -28.59 48.26 64.49
CA VAL A 3 -28.94 47.00 63.79
C VAL A 3 -29.26 45.94 64.90
N PRO A 4 -29.50 44.61 64.70
CA PRO A 4 -30.04 43.75 63.60
C PRO A 4 -31.06 42.66 64.05
N GLY A 5 -31.52 41.81 63.09
CA GLY A 5 -31.82 40.38 63.32
C GLY A 5 -32.94 39.81 62.41
N ALA A 6 -32.63 39.13 61.30
CA ALA A 6 -32.58 37.66 61.11
C ALA A 6 -33.92 36.93 61.34
N SER A 7 -34.60 36.32 60.36
CA SER A 7 -34.42 34.96 59.80
C SER A 7 -35.79 34.52 59.23
N ILE A 8 -35.95 33.70 58.17
CA ILE A 8 -36.10 32.23 58.21
C ILE A 8 -36.34 31.75 56.76
N SER A 9 -35.74 30.60 56.41
CA SER A 9 -36.03 29.79 55.21
C SER A 9 -36.37 28.36 55.64
N LYS A 10 -37.40 27.73 55.05
CA LYS A 10 -37.38 26.41 54.37
C LYS A 10 -38.80 25.83 54.06
N PRO A 11 -38.92 24.83 53.17
CA PRO A 11 -40.06 24.62 52.26
C PRO A 11 -40.74 23.24 52.34
N SER A 12 -41.90 23.10 51.68
CA SER A 12 -42.47 21.92 50.97
C SER A 12 -43.89 22.36 50.53
N THR A 13 -44.55 21.90 49.46
CA THR A 13 -44.75 20.56 48.89
C THR A 13 -45.48 20.75 47.55
N GLY A 14 -45.40 19.78 46.64
CA GLY A 14 -46.49 19.54 45.67
C GLY A 14 -46.08 19.30 44.22
N GLU A 15 -45.83 18.04 43.88
CA GLU A 15 -46.00 17.53 42.51
C GLU A 15 -47.50 17.35 42.21
N ALA A 16 -47.96 17.71 41.00
CA ALA A 16 -48.92 16.95 40.19
C ALA A 16 -49.25 17.64 38.84
N LEU A 17 -48.72 17.04 37.77
CA LEU A 17 -49.46 16.45 36.64
C LEU A 17 -50.29 17.32 35.64
N MET A 18 -49.79 17.33 34.38
CA MET A 18 -50.47 17.19 33.06
C MET A 18 -51.33 18.33 32.46
N LYS A 19 -50.85 18.95 31.36
CA LYS A 19 -51.31 18.74 29.95
C LYS A 19 -50.63 19.77 29.02
N GLY A 20 -50.24 19.33 27.81
CA GLY A 20 -49.36 20.07 26.91
C GLY A 20 -50.02 20.88 25.79
N HIS A 21 -49.18 21.49 24.94
CA HIS A 21 -49.29 21.56 23.47
C HIS A 21 -48.04 22.24 22.85
N THR A 22 -47.47 21.56 21.85
CA THR A 22 -46.86 22.06 20.58
C THR A 22 -45.76 23.14 20.58
N GLY A 23 -44.61 22.82 19.97
CA GLY A 23 -43.63 23.79 19.51
C GLY A 23 -42.37 23.12 18.95
N SER A 24 -42.42 22.74 17.67
CA SER A 24 -41.30 22.21 16.88
C SER A 24 -40.21 23.26 16.67
N HIS A 25 -39.00 23.02 17.21
CA HIS A 25 -37.76 23.64 16.73
C HIS A 25 -36.65 22.60 16.66
N ALA A 26 -36.53 21.97 15.49
CA ALA A 26 -35.36 21.19 15.12
C ALA A 26 -34.23 22.17 14.73
N LEU A 27 -33.12 22.11 15.47
CA LEU A 27 -31.88 22.81 15.14
C LEU A 27 -31.18 22.07 13.99
N ILE A 28 -31.32 22.59 12.77
CA ILE A 28 -30.44 22.23 11.64
C ILE A 28 -29.10 22.91 11.87
N ARG A 29 -28.13 22.19 12.45
CA ARG A 29 -26.72 22.60 12.47
C ARG A 29 -25.83 21.36 12.43
N SER A 30 -25.77 20.69 11.28
CA SER A 30 -24.84 19.56 11.08
C SER A 30 -24.26 19.40 9.67
N ASP A 31 -24.55 20.28 8.70
CA ASP A 31 -24.22 19.96 7.29
C ASP A 31 -23.24 20.93 6.59
N ARG A 32 -22.78 21.98 7.28
CA ARG A 32 -21.85 22.95 6.68
C ARG A 32 -20.37 22.54 6.75
N GLY A 33 -20.00 21.58 7.61
CA GLY A 33 -18.61 21.10 7.73
C GLY A 33 -18.22 20.05 6.68
N SER A 34 -19.16 19.18 6.29
CA SER A 34 -18.93 18.11 5.32
C SER A 34 -18.75 18.65 3.88
N MET A 35 -19.51 19.69 3.53
CA MET A 35 -19.54 20.25 2.18
C MET A 35 -18.29 21.10 1.83
N LEU A 36 -17.61 21.67 2.82
CA LEU A 36 -16.34 22.40 2.62
C LEU A 36 -15.17 21.42 2.44
N SER A 37 -15.15 20.30 3.17
CA SER A 37 -14.10 19.27 3.07
C SER A 37 -14.05 18.57 1.70
N LEU A 38 -15.20 18.33 1.07
CA LEU A 38 -15.26 17.70 -0.26
C LEU A 38 -14.84 18.66 -1.39
N SER A 39 -15.10 19.96 -1.22
CA SER A 39 -14.69 21.00 -2.18
C SER A 39 -13.18 21.22 -2.15
N ASP A 40 -12.58 21.27 -0.96
CA ASP A 40 -11.14 21.46 -0.79
C ASP A 40 -10.33 20.24 -1.25
N ASP A 41 -10.82 19.02 -0.99
CA ASP A 41 -10.20 17.78 -1.50
C ASP A 41 -10.17 17.78 -3.04
N ASN A 42 -11.18 18.33 -3.71
CA ASN A 42 -11.23 18.43 -5.18
C ASN A 42 -10.24 19.48 -5.73
N VAL A 43 -10.06 20.61 -5.04
CA VAL A 43 -9.07 21.63 -5.44
C VAL A 43 -7.64 21.10 -5.24
N MET A 44 -7.36 20.48 -4.09
CA MET A 44 -6.08 19.83 -3.81
C MET A 44 -5.77 18.76 -4.86
N MET A 45 -6.74 17.90 -5.18
CA MET A 45 -6.54 16.82 -6.15
C MET A 45 -6.26 17.37 -7.56
N LYS A 46 -6.94 18.45 -7.98
CA LYS A 46 -6.64 19.11 -9.27
C LYS A 46 -5.21 19.62 -9.33
N GLN A 47 -4.70 20.21 -8.24
CA GLN A 47 -3.32 20.67 -8.18
C GLN A 47 -2.34 19.50 -8.29
N ILE A 48 -2.57 18.39 -7.59
CA ILE A 48 -1.74 17.20 -7.68
C ILE A 48 -1.77 16.59 -9.10
N LEU A 49 -2.95 16.50 -9.72
CA LEU A 49 -3.07 16.03 -11.10
C LEU A 49 -2.29 16.91 -12.08
N ALA A 50 -2.28 18.23 -11.88
CA ALA A 50 -1.52 19.15 -12.73
C ALA A 50 0.01 18.95 -12.67
N THR A 51 0.52 18.32 -11.60
CA THR A 51 1.96 17.99 -11.49
C THR A 51 2.35 16.72 -12.25
N HIS A 52 1.38 15.91 -12.69
CA HIS A 52 1.64 14.60 -13.27
C HIS A 52 2.01 14.72 -14.76
N ALA A 53 3.30 14.63 -15.06
CA ALA A 53 3.85 14.74 -16.42
C ALA A 53 4.87 13.63 -16.69
N PRO A 54 4.44 12.36 -16.81
CA PRO A 54 5.34 11.22 -16.95
C PRO A 54 6.15 11.30 -18.26
N ASP A 55 7.43 11.00 -18.19
CA ASP A 55 8.35 11.08 -19.33
C ASP A 55 8.37 9.81 -20.21
N GLY A 56 7.49 8.85 -19.90
CA GLY A 56 7.36 7.57 -20.60
C GLY A 56 8.39 6.51 -20.18
N ARG A 57 9.28 6.81 -19.22
CA ARG A 57 10.19 5.79 -18.68
C ARG A 57 9.44 4.84 -17.76
N GLU A 58 9.55 3.55 -18.05
CA GLU A 58 9.06 2.49 -17.18
C GLU A 58 10.15 2.06 -16.20
N PHE A 59 9.76 1.83 -14.96
CA PHE A 59 10.65 1.49 -13.87
C PHE A 59 10.09 0.27 -13.12
N ASP A 60 10.85 -0.83 -13.05
CA ASP A 60 10.43 -1.97 -12.22
C ASP A 60 10.61 -1.61 -10.75
N VAL A 61 9.51 -1.20 -10.13
CA VAL A 61 9.47 -0.77 -8.73
C VAL A 61 9.68 -1.91 -7.72
N ARG A 62 9.55 -3.18 -8.13
CA ARG A 62 9.44 -4.31 -7.19
C ARG A 62 10.69 -4.57 -6.37
N PRO A 63 11.91 -4.58 -6.95
CA PRO A 63 13.10 -4.82 -6.15
C PRO A 63 13.28 -3.78 -5.05
N LEU A 64 13.01 -2.51 -5.38
CA LEU A 64 13.06 -1.42 -4.41
C LEU A 64 11.95 -1.54 -3.38
N LEU A 65 10.72 -1.85 -3.79
CA LEU A 65 9.59 -2.05 -2.87
C LEU A 65 9.84 -3.19 -1.85
N ASN A 66 10.46 -4.31 -2.29
CA ASN A 66 10.80 -5.42 -1.40
C ASN A 66 11.84 -5.00 -0.34
N LEU A 67 12.86 -4.24 -0.74
CA LEU A 67 13.86 -3.70 0.19
C LEU A 67 13.22 -2.75 1.21
N VAL A 68 12.35 -1.86 0.74
CA VAL A 68 11.63 -0.89 1.57
C VAL A 68 10.72 -1.57 2.58
N GLU A 69 10.01 -2.60 2.15
CA GLU A 69 9.20 -3.42 3.04
C GLU A 69 10.04 -4.06 4.15
N ASP A 70 11.19 -4.67 3.81
CA ASP A 70 12.05 -5.30 4.80
C ASP A 70 12.54 -4.29 5.86
N ILE A 71 12.98 -3.10 5.43
CA ILE A 71 13.40 -2.01 6.32
C ILE A 71 12.25 -1.61 7.28
N LEU A 72 11.06 -1.34 6.74
CA LEU A 72 9.92 -0.89 7.54
C LEU A 72 9.41 -1.99 8.48
N ASN A 73 9.38 -3.25 8.05
CA ASN A 73 8.98 -4.38 8.90
C ASN A 73 9.94 -4.57 10.07
N ARG A 74 11.26 -4.51 9.86
CA ARG A 74 12.26 -4.61 10.94
C ARG A 74 12.19 -3.42 11.89
N ALA A 75 12.05 -2.20 11.35
CA ALA A 75 11.95 -0.99 12.15
C ALA A 75 10.70 -1.01 13.06
N THR A 76 9.54 -1.43 12.52
CA THR A 76 8.28 -1.51 13.29
C THR A 76 8.28 -2.61 14.35
N GLN A 77 8.87 -3.79 14.08
CA GLN A 77 8.99 -4.89 15.05
C GLN A 77 9.83 -4.50 16.28
N HIS A 78 10.88 -3.68 16.09
CA HIS A 78 11.71 -3.27 17.21
C HIS A 78 11.02 -2.27 18.16
N VAL A 79 10.05 -1.51 17.67
CA VAL A 79 9.20 -0.68 18.54
C VAL A 79 8.45 -1.55 19.55
N ASP A 80 7.93 -2.68 19.08
CA ASP A 80 7.30 -3.67 19.94
C ASP A 80 8.30 -4.32 20.91
N PHE A 81 9.55 -4.57 20.49
CA PHE A 81 10.63 -5.06 21.36
C PHE A 81 10.93 -4.11 22.52
N LEU A 82 11.18 -2.83 22.23
CA LEU A 82 11.47 -1.81 23.24
C LEU A 82 10.33 -1.64 24.25
N VAL A 83 9.09 -1.88 23.82
CA VAL A 83 7.88 -1.72 24.64
C VAL A 83 7.49 -3.01 25.39
N LYS A 84 7.81 -4.20 24.87
CA LYS A 84 7.36 -5.50 25.43
C LYS A 84 8.47 -6.38 26.00
N GLY A 85 9.74 -6.08 25.75
CA GLY A 85 10.89 -6.80 26.33
C GLY A 85 11.11 -8.24 25.85
N THR A 86 10.56 -8.65 24.71
CA THR A 86 10.66 -10.04 24.21
C THR A 86 11.81 -10.24 23.22
N THR A 87 12.85 -10.98 23.61
CA THR A 87 14.04 -11.33 22.82
C THR A 87 13.72 -11.93 21.45
N GLN A 88 14.32 -11.39 20.38
CA GLN A 88 14.17 -11.91 19.02
C GLN A 88 15.28 -12.91 18.65
N ALA A 89 14.87 -14.04 18.09
CA ALA A 89 15.71 -14.91 17.28
C ALA A 89 16.06 -14.22 15.95
N GLN A 90 17.33 -14.23 15.59
CA GLN A 90 17.83 -13.71 14.31
C GLN A 90 17.15 -14.43 13.14
N ILE A 91 16.43 -13.68 12.31
CA ILE A 91 16.04 -14.13 10.97
C ILE A 91 17.18 -13.70 10.04
N GLU A 92 18.09 -14.64 9.79
CA GLU A 92 19.10 -14.55 8.73
C GLU A 92 18.37 -14.55 7.38
N MET A 93 18.64 -13.54 6.54
CA MET A 93 18.11 -13.50 5.18
C MET A 93 19.09 -14.20 4.24
N GLU A 94 18.53 -15.11 3.43
CA GLU A 94 19.18 -15.76 2.31
C GLU A 94 19.63 -14.70 1.29
N GLU A 95 20.93 -14.46 1.20
CA GLU A 95 21.56 -13.48 0.31
C GLU A 95 21.49 -13.99 -1.14
N LYS A 96 20.34 -13.81 -1.81
CA LYS A 96 20.19 -14.20 -3.21
C LYS A 96 20.64 -13.08 -4.16
N ALA A 97 21.75 -13.39 -4.81
CA ALA A 97 22.34 -12.81 -6.02
C ALA A 97 21.36 -12.07 -6.96
N LEU A 98 21.17 -10.77 -6.74
CA LEU A 98 20.60 -9.81 -7.72
C LEU A 98 21.30 -8.44 -7.65
N GLN A 99 22.50 -8.35 -7.08
CA GLN A 99 23.13 -7.08 -6.69
C GLN A 99 23.53 -6.17 -7.87
N ALA A 100 24.01 -6.69 -9.00
CA ALA A 100 24.62 -5.84 -10.05
C ALA A 100 23.63 -4.89 -10.77
N ASN A 101 22.46 -5.41 -11.21
CA ASN A 101 21.44 -4.57 -11.86
C ASN A 101 20.72 -3.65 -10.86
N HIS A 102 20.60 -4.08 -9.60
CA HIS A 102 20.01 -3.25 -8.54
C HIS A 102 20.89 -2.03 -8.20
N ILE A 103 22.22 -2.17 -8.26
CA ILE A 103 23.15 -1.07 -7.94
C ILE A 103 23.02 0.08 -8.95
N VAL A 104 23.05 -0.20 -10.25
CA VAL A 104 22.95 0.85 -11.30
C VAL A 104 21.60 1.56 -11.26
N MET A 105 20.53 0.80 -11.01
CA MET A 105 19.18 1.33 -10.84
C MET A 105 19.08 2.24 -9.60
N LEU A 106 19.67 1.79 -8.48
CA LEU A 106 19.67 2.54 -7.23
C LEU A 106 20.48 3.83 -7.37
N GLU A 107 21.66 3.79 -8.01
CA GLU A 107 22.50 4.96 -8.28
C GLU A 107 21.74 6.07 -9.03
N ALA A 108 20.90 5.71 -10.00
CA ALA A 108 20.08 6.67 -10.74
C ALA A 108 18.94 7.28 -9.89
N LEU A 109 18.52 6.60 -8.83
CA LEU A 109 17.38 7.01 -7.98
C LEU A 109 17.78 7.57 -6.63
N THR A 110 19.00 7.28 -6.14
CA THR A 110 19.49 7.71 -4.82
C THR A 110 19.35 9.21 -4.66
N TYR A 111 19.75 9.99 -5.66
CA TYR A 111 19.60 11.45 -5.62
C TYR A 111 18.14 11.88 -5.43
N THR A 112 17.19 11.26 -6.13
CA THR A 112 15.76 11.56 -6.00
C THR A 112 15.24 11.16 -4.62
N ILE A 113 15.61 9.98 -4.14
CA ILE A 113 15.23 9.46 -2.83
C ILE A 113 15.76 10.38 -1.72
N ASP A 114 17.03 10.78 -1.77
CA ASP A 114 17.67 11.66 -0.78
C ASP A 114 17.01 13.05 -0.74
N ARG A 115 16.62 13.59 -1.90
CA ARG A 115 15.88 14.86 -1.95
C ARG A 115 14.53 14.76 -1.28
N ILE A 116 13.79 13.68 -1.52
CA ILE A 116 12.49 13.46 -0.88
C ILE A 116 12.68 13.23 0.62
N ALA A 117 13.69 12.45 1.02
CA ALA A 117 13.99 12.18 2.42
C ALA A 117 14.33 13.48 3.16
N SER A 118 15.10 14.36 2.52
CA SER A 118 15.42 15.69 3.04
C SER A 118 14.18 16.58 3.15
N GLU A 119 13.31 16.58 2.14
CA GLU A 119 12.05 17.35 2.16
C GLU A 119 11.13 16.87 3.30
N LEU A 120 10.97 15.55 3.47
CA LEU A 120 10.22 14.94 4.57
C LEU A 120 10.77 15.35 5.94
N SER A 121 12.09 15.29 6.12
CA SER A 121 12.74 15.58 7.41
C SER A 121 12.75 17.07 7.75
N TYR A 122 13.05 17.96 6.80
CA TYR A 122 13.18 19.39 7.07
C TYR A 122 11.81 20.05 7.31
N LYS A 123 10.80 19.69 6.54
CA LYS A 123 9.46 20.29 6.65
C LYS A 123 8.66 19.75 7.83
N ALA A 124 8.97 18.53 8.28
CA ALA A 124 8.44 17.97 9.53
C ALA A 124 8.86 18.79 10.77
N LEU A 125 10.07 19.36 10.77
CA LEU A 125 10.58 20.19 11.89
C LEU A 125 10.06 21.63 11.84
N GLY A 126 9.71 22.15 10.66
CA GLY A 126 9.31 23.54 10.45
C GLY A 126 7.83 23.84 10.65
N GLY A 127 7.00 22.87 11.05
CA GLY A 127 5.54 23.04 11.16
C GLY A 127 4.87 23.38 9.82
N SER A 128 5.47 22.97 8.70
CA SER A 128 4.96 23.26 7.36
C SER A 128 3.61 22.60 7.10
N ASP A 129 2.76 23.24 6.31
CA ASP A 129 1.50 22.65 5.84
C ASP A 129 1.75 21.30 5.15
N ALA A 130 1.03 20.26 5.59
CA ALA A 130 1.21 18.89 5.10
C ALA A 130 0.87 18.76 3.61
N HIS A 131 -0.09 19.54 3.12
CA HIS A 131 -0.44 19.57 1.70
C HIS A 131 0.67 20.23 0.87
N ALA A 132 1.26 21.34 1.33
CA ALA A 132 2.40 21.97 0.68
C ALA A 132 3.61 21.03 0.54
N THR A 133 3.99 20.32 1.62
CA THR A 133 5.09 19.34 1.58
C THR A 133 4.77 18.19 0.62
N THR A 134 3.54 17.69 0.65
CA THR A 134 3.09 16.63 -0.26
C THR A 134 3.19 17.10 -1.72
N THR A 135 2.73 18.32 -2.02
CA THR A 135 2.83 18.93 -3.35
C THR A 135 4.29 19.10 -3.79
N ALA A 136 5.19 19.49 -2.89
CA ALA A 136 6.62 19.58 -3.19
C ALA A 136 7.20 18.22 -3.63
N ILE A 137 6.85 17.14 -2.92
CA ILE A 137 7.24 15.76 -3.28
C ILE A 137 6.66 15.38 -4.65
N PHE A 138 5.41 15.72 -4.93
CA PHE A 138 4.80 15.49 -6.25
C PHE A 138 5.52 16.19 -7.39
N ASN A 139 5.97 17.44 -7.17
CA ASN A 139 6.76 18.17 -8.16
C ASN A 139 8.11 17.53 -8.41
N LEU A 140 8.80 17.06 -7.35
CA LEU A 140 10.06 16.31 -7.47
C LEU A 140 9.89 15.03 -8.29
N LEU A 141 8.71 14.42 -8.24
CA LEU A 141 8.40 13.16 -8.90
C LEU A 141 7.51 13.34 -10.15
N SER A 142 7.40 14.55 -10.67
CA SER A 142 6.49 14.89 -11.78
C SER A 142 6.64 13.95 -12.98
N SER A 143 7.87 13.62 -13.35
CA SER A 143 8.24 12.76 -14.48
C SER A 143 8.00 11.27 -14.30
N TYR A 144 7.66 10.80 -13.09
CA TYR A 144 7.49 9.38 -12.80
C TYR A 144 6.04 8.91 -12.94
N THR A 145 5.82 7.62 -13.18
CA THR A 145 4.49 6.99 -13.11
C THR A 145 3.94 6.98 -11.67
N TRP A 146 2.64 6.71 -11.49
CA TRP A 146 2.00 6.74 -10.17
C TRP A 146 2.58 5.71 -9.19
N ASP A 147 2.84 4.49 -9.66
CA ASP A 147 3.47 3.44 -8.88
C ASP A 147 4.92 3.80 -8.48
N ALA A 148 5.70 4.37 -9.41
CA ALA A 148 7.05 4.84 -9.11
C ALA A 148 7.04 6.01 -8.12
N LYS A 149 6.09 6.95 -8.24
CA LYS A 149 5.89 8.04 -7.27
C LYS A 149 5.70 7.49 -5.85
N LEU A 150 4.87 6.45 -5.70
CA LEU A 150 4.65 5.77 -4.42
C LEU A 150 5.92 5.14 -3.88
N VAL A 151 6.59 4.30 -4.68
CA VAL A 151 7.74 3.53 -4.21
C VAL A 151 8.94 4.41 -3.89
N LEU A 152 9.21 5.47 -4.67
CA LEU A 152 10.29 6.42 -4.37
C LEU A 152 10.01 7.21 -3.08
N SER A 153 8.77 7.64 -2.90
CA SER A 153 8.38 8.34 -1.66
C SER A 153 8.47 7.42 -0.44
N LEU A 154 7.99 6.17 -0.57
CA LEU A 154 8.05 5.18 0.50
C LEU A 154 9.50 4.80 0.83
N SER A 155 10.39 4.76 -0.19
CA SER A 155 11.83 4.54 -0.01
C SER A 155 12.46 5.65 0.82
N ALA A 156 12.18 6.90 0.49
CA ALA A 156 12.67 8.05 1.24
C ALA A 156 12.17 8.07 2.68
N PHE A 157 10.89 7.75 2.88
CA PHE A 157 10.32 7.57 4.21
C PHE A 157 11.00 6.43 4.99
N ALA A 158 11.23 5.29 4.36
CA ALA A 158 11.88 4.13 4.98
C ALA A 158 13.32 4.41 5.38
N LEU A 159 14.08 5.21 4.63
CA LEU A 159 15.41 5.66 5.04
C LEU A 159 15.35 6.47 6.33
N ASN A 160 14.50 7.50 6.38
CA ASN A 160 14.36 8.35 7.57
C ASN A 160 13.85 7.54 8.79
N TYR A 161 12.83 6.70 8.59
CA TYR A 161 12.26 5.89 9.67
C TYR A 161 13.23 4.81 10.16
N GLY A 162 13.88 4.13 9.22
CA GLY A 162 14.85 3.08 9.49
C GLY A 162 16.07 3.61 10.23
N GLU A 163 16.62 4.75 9.81
CA GLU A 163 17.76 5.40 10.48
C GLU A 163 17.42 5.74 11.94
N PHE A 164 16.24 6.31 12.19
CA PHE A 164 15.78 6.64 13.54
C PHE A 164 15.71 5.40 14.44
N TRP A 165 15.07 4.32 13.98
CA TRP A 165 14.91 3.11 14.79
C TRP A 165 16.19 2.28 14.88
N LEU A 166 17.04 2.29 13.86
CA LEU A 166 18.37 1.69 13.92
C LEU A 166 19.22 2.39 14.98
N LEU A 167 19.20 3.72 15.04
CA LEU A 167 19.88 4.48 16.08
C LEU A 167 19.34 4.10 17.47
N ALA A 168 18.01 4.00 17.62
CA ALA A 168 17.37 3.55 18.86
C ALA A 168 17.74 2.12 19.28
N GLN A 169 18.07 1.25 18.32
CA GLN A 169 18.53 -0.11 18.58
C GLN A 169 19.94 -0.17 19.14
N ILE A 170 20.87 0.57 18.53
CA ILE A 170 22.30 0.38 18.76
C ILE A 170 22.92 1.43 19.70
N TYR A 171 22.19 2.47 20.13
CA TYR A 171 22.78 3.55 20.93
C TYR A 171 23.34 3.10 22.29
N SER A 172 22.85 1.99 22.85
CA SER A 172 23.30 1.47 24.15
C SER A 172 24.61 0.67 24.03
N THR A 173 24.93 0.13 22.85
CA THR A 173 26.08 -0.74 22.60
C THR A 173 27.20 -0.06 21.79
N ASN A 174 26.87 0.99 21.02
CA ASN A 174 27.82 1.67 20.14
C ASN A 174 28.04 3.14 20.57
N GLN A 175 29.30 3.54 20.80
CA GLN A 175 29.66 4.88 21.28
C GLN A 175 29.37 6.02 20.28
N LEU A 176 29.54 5.77 18.97
CA LEU A 176 29.18 6.73 17.94
C LEU A 176 27.66 6.94 17.94
N ALA A 177 26.90 5.84 17.93
CA ALA A 177 25.45 5.88 18.02
C ALA A 177 24.97 6.56 19.31
N LYS A 178 25.63 6.33 20.45
CA LYS A 178 25.34 7.02 21.71
C LYS A 178 25.48 8.54 21.57
N SER A 179 26.56 8.99 20.94
CA SER A 179 26.81 10.43 20.71
C SER A 179 25.76 11.04 19.77
N MET A 180 25.41 10.34 18.69
CA MET A 180 24.34 10.76 17.77
C MET A 180 22.96 10.78 18.45
N ALA A 181 22.65 9.79 19.28
CA ALA A 181 21.40 9.69 20.02
C ALA A 181 21.22 10.84 21.01
N ILE A 182 22.30 11.30 21.65
CA ILE A 182 22.29 12.50 22.53
C ILE A 182 21.91 13.75 21.72
N LEU A 183 22.51 13.95 20.54
CA LEU A 183 22.19 15.09 19.67
C LEU A 183 20.73 15.04 19.17
N ARG A 184 20.17 13.85 18.98
CA ARG A 184 18.77 13.62 18.60
C ARG A 184 17.79 13.59 19.79
N GLN A 185 18.26 13.78 21.02
CA GLN A 185 17.47 13.69 22.25
C GLN A 185 16.68 12.37 22.38
N LEU A 186 17.23 11.29 21.86
CA LEU A 186 16.59 9.98 21.84
C LEU A 186 16.50 9.28 23.21
N PRO A 187 17.50 9.39 24.12
CA PRO A 187 17.42 8.77 25.44
C PRO A 187 16.21 9.21 26.26
N SER A 188 15.89 10.50 26.28
CA SER A 188 14.71 11.05 26.98
C SER A 188 13.38 10.55 26.42
N LEU A 189 13.30 10.29 25.11
CA LEU A 189 12.14 9.67 24.48
C LEU A 189 11.98 8.22 24.94
N LEU A 190 13.08 7.46 25.00
CA LEU A 190 13.07 6.03 25.35
C LEU A 190 12.72 5.79 26.83
N GLU A 191 13.12 6.69 27.73
CA GLU A 191 12.77 6.66 29.15
C GLU A 191 11.26 6.82 29.42
N HIS A 192 10.49 7.32 28.44
CA HIS A 192 9.06 7.61 28.56
C HIS A 192 8.21 6.89 27.50
N THR A 193 8.65 5.70 27.10
CA THR A 193 8.03 4.88 26.03
C THR A 193 6.65 4.34 26.36
N ALA A 194 6.37 3.99 27.62
CA ALA A 194 5.10 3.40 28.04
C ALA A 194 3.85 4.24 27.67
N PRO A 195 3.77 5.55 27.99
CA PRO A 195 2.63 6.39 27.59
C PRO A 195 2.56 6.68 26.08
N LEU A 196 3.67 6.53 25.34
CA LEU A 196 3.73 6.76 23.90
C LEU A 196 3.29 5.54 23.08
N LYS A 197 3.07 4.38 23.71
CA LYS A 197 2.68 3.14 23.06
C LYS A 197 1.48 3.29 22.09
N PRO A 198 0.36 3.93 22.45
CA PRO A 198 -0.77 4.07 21.52
C PRO A 198 -0.42 4.87 20.25
N ARG A 199 0.50 5.85 20.37
CA ARG A 199 0.99 6.63 19.22
C ARG A 199 1.85 5.78 18.30
N PHE A 200 2.75 4.97 18.88
CA PHE A 200 3.54 4.01 18.11
C PHE A 200 2.68 2.95 17.43
N ASP A 201 1.64 2.43 18.10
CA ASP A 201 0.71 1.47 17.53
C ASP A 201 -0.07 2.10 16.34
N ALA A 202 -0.54 3.34 16.49
CA ALA A 202 -1.20 4.08 15.40
C ALA A 202 -0.25 4.32 14.21
N LEU A 203 1.01 4.69 14.48
CA LEU A 203 2.05 4.89 13.47
C LEU A 203 2.34 3.58 12.72
N ASN A 204 2.57 2.49 13.44
CA ASN A 204 2.85 1.17 12.86
C ASN A 204 1.68 0.68 11.99
N ASN A 205 0.43 0.90 12.43
CA ASN A 205 -0.75 0.56 11.64
C ASN A 205 -0.85 1.39 10.36
N LEU A 206 -0.52 2.68 10.41
CA LEU A 206 -0.48 3.53 9.22
C LEU A 206 0.63 3.09 8.25
N ILE A 207 1.83 2.78 8.76
CA ILE A 207 2.94 2.26 7.95
C ILE A 207 2.54 0.97 7.23
N ARG A 208 1.89 0.03 7.93
CA ARG A 208 1.39 -1.20 7.31
C ARG A 208 0.37 -0.90 6.20
N ALA A 209 -0.58 0.00 6.44
CA ALA A 209 -1.55 0.40 5.41
C ALA A 209 -0.89 1.06 4.19
N MET A 210 0.18 1.85 4.39
CA MET A 210 0.96 2.42 3.28
C MET A 210 1.66 1.33 2.44
N ILE A 211 2.26 0.34 3.09
CA ILE A 211 2.92 -0.79 2.40
C ILE A 211 1.90 -1.61 1.61
N ASP A 212 0.78 -2.00 2.23
CA ASP A 212 -0.26 -2.82 1.60
C ASP A 212 -0.86 -2.12 0.36
N LEU A 213 -1.16 -0.82 0.48
CA LEU A 213 -1.66 -0.02 -0.63
C LEU A 213 -0.62 0.11 -1.75
N THR A 214 0.65 0.36 -1.41
CA THR A 214 1.72 0.48 -2.41
C THR A 214 1.93 -0.83 -3.17
N LYS A 215 1.92 -1.97 -2.48
CA LYS A 215 1.96 -3.29 -3.11
C LYS A 215 0.77 -3.55 -4.01
N CYS A 216 -0.43 -3.16 -3.60
CA CYS A 216 -1.64 -3.32 -4.40
C CYS A 216 -1.52 -2.53 -5.71
N VAL A 217 -1.11 -1.25 -5.65
CA VAL A 217 -0.90 -0.43 -6.86
C VAL A 217 0.19 -1.03 -7.75
N ALA A 218 1.30 -1.51 -7.19
CA ALA A 218 2.39 -2.14 -7.95
C ALA A 218 2.01 -3.51 -8.57
N GLN A 219 0.88 -4.12 -8.20
CA GLN A 219 0.38 -5.32 -8.88
C GLN A 219 -0.36 -4.99 -10.18
N PHE A 220 -0.97 -3.80 -10.30
CA PHE A 220 -1.65 -3.41 -11.53
C PHE A 220 -0.69 -3.25 -12.71
N THR A 221 0.56 -2.87 -12.47
CA THR A 221 1.60 -2.79 -13.52
C THR A 221 2.06 -4.16 -14.03
N GLN A 222 1.66 -5.25 -13.34
CA GLN A 222 1.99 -6.62 -13.71
C GLN A 222 0.87 -7.31 -14.50
N LEU A 223 -0.28 -6.65 -14.67
CA LEU A 223 -1.38 -7.20 -15.43
C LEU A 223 -0.95 -7.38 -16.91
N PRO A 224 -1.14 -8.57 -17.50
CA PRO A 224 -0.81 -8.81 -18.90
C PRO A 224 -1.54 -7.87 -19.86
N SER A 225 -0.81 -6.90 -20.43
CA SER A 225 -1.35 -5.92 -21.38
C SER A 225 -1.94 -6.55 -22.66
N THR A 226 -1.56 -7.80 -22.96
CA THR A 226 -2.15 -8.60 -24.05
C THR A 226 -3.64 -8.89 -23.85
N TYR A 227 -4.10 -9.01 -22.61
CA TYR A 227 -5.46 -9.45 -22.28
C TYR A 227 -6.34 -8.33 -21.70
N ILE A 228 -5.73 -7.29 -21.11
CA ILE A 228 -6.45 -6.15 -20.54
C ILE A 228 -5.80 -4.84 -21.00
N SER A 229 -6.61 -3.94 -21.58
CA SER A 229 -6.20 -2.58 -21.96
C SER A 229 -6.77 -1.56 -20.99
N GLN A 230 -6.21 -0.34 -21.01
CA GLN A 230 -6.65 0.76 -20.13
C GLN A 230 -8.11 1.17 -20.36
N ASP A 231 -8.67 0.88 -21.53
CA ASP A 231 -10.06 1.19 -21.90
C ASP A 231 -11.09 0.21 -21.33
N VAL A 232 -10.63 -0.85 -20.66
CA VAL A 232 -11.53 -1.80 -19.99
C VAL A 232 -12.10 -1.12 -18.73
N PRO A 233 -13.43 -1.02 -18.56
CA PRO A 233 -14.04 -0.25 -17.48
C PRO A 233 -13.54 -0.59 -16.06
N VAL A 234 -13.21 -1.86 -15.84
CA VAL A 234 -12.67 -2.36 -14.57
C VAL A 234 -11.28 -1.77 -14.29
N LEU A 235 -10.39 -1.76 -15.28
CA LEU A 235 -9.04 -1.20 -15.14
C LEU A 235 -9.08 0.33 -15.13
N GLU A 236 -9.93 0.95 -15.95
CA GLU A 236 -10.15 2.40 -15.97
C GLU A 236 -10.56 2.93 -14.58
N THR A 237 -11.48 2.23 -13.90
CA THR A 237 -11.91 2.58 -12.55
C THR A 237 -10.74 2.57 -11.56
N ALA A 238 -9.83 1.60 -11.66
CA ALA A 238 -8.62 1.54 -10.84
C ALA A 238 -7.64 2.67 -11.16
N ILE A 239 -7.38 2.94 -12.45
CA ILE A 239 -6.49 4.02 -12.92
C ILE A 239 -6.96 5.38 -12.39
N ASN A 240 -8.27 5.64 -12.44
CA ASN A 240 -8.87 6.87 -11.91
C ASN A 240 -8.70 7.04 -10.39
N LEU A 241 -8.49 5.94 -9.67
CA LEU A 241 -8.26 5.96 -8.22
C LEU A 241 -6.78 6.13 -7.85
N PHE A 242 -5.83 5.84 -8.75
CA PHE A 242 -4.40 5.94 -8.46
C PHE A 242 -3.96 7.32 -7.96
N PRO A 243 -4.34 8.45 -8.58
CA PRO A 243 -3.91 9.76 -8.11
C PRO A 243 -4.32 10.03 -6.65
N THR A 244 -5.54 9.64 -6.30
CA THR A 244 -6.06 9.72 -4.93
C THR A 244 -5.29 8.81 -3.98
N ALA A 245 -5.02 7.57 -4.37
CA ALA A 245 -4.23 6.64 -3.58
C ALA A 245 -2.83 7.20 -3.30
N VAL A 246 -2.11 7.61 -4.35
CA VAL A 246 -0.75 8.16 -4.23
C VAL A 246 -0.72 9.38 -3.33
N TYR A 247 -1.67 10.30 -3.50
CA TYR A 247 -1.75 11.50 -2.68
C TYR A 247 -1.90 11.18 -1.19
N TRP A 248 -2.88 10.34 -0.83
CA TRP A 248 -3.12 10.02 0.58
C TRP A 248 -1.97 9.21 1.18
N THR A 249 -1.29 8.36 0.42
CA THR A 249 -0.11 7.65 0.91
C THR A 249 1.05 8.60 1.18
N ILE A 250 1.41 9.48 0.24
CA ILE A 250 2.51 10.46 0.45
C ILE A 250 2.18 11.41 1.60
N ARG A 251 0.93 11.89 1.68
CA ARG A 251 0.47 12.72 2.80
C ARG A 251 0.57 11.99 4.15
N SER A 252 0.31 10.69 4.15
CA SER A 252 0.50 9.84 5.34
C SER A 252 1.97 9.71 5.74
N MET A 253 2.91 9.63 4.78
CA MET A 253 4.35 9.65 5.08
C MET A 253 4.78 10.98 5.71
N VAL A 254 4.26 12.11 5.22
CA VAL A 254 4.51 13.44 5.80
C VAL A 254 3.99 13.51 7.24
N ALA A 255 2.78 12.99 7.49
CA ALA A 255 2.22 12.93 8.84
C ALA A 255 3.09 12.06 9.76
N CYS A 256 3.50 10.86 9.32
CA CYS A 256 4.42 10.00 10.07
C CYS A 256 5.76 10.71 10.39
N ALA A 257 6.38 11.34 9.41
CA ALA A 257 7.65 12.06 9.58
C ALA A 257 7.55 13.21 10.59
N THR A 258 6.42 13.93 10.57
CA THR A 258 6.10 15.00 11.54
C THR A 258 5.96 14.43 12.94
N GLN A 259 5.26 13.30 13.10
CA GLN A 259 5.10 12.65 14.39
C GLN A 259 6.44 12.17 14.98
N ILE A 260 7.31 11.56 14.16
CA ILE A 260 8.63 11.12 14.60
C ILE A 260 9.50 12.33 15.02
N SER A 261 9.42 13.42 14.25
CA SER A 261 10.16 14.65 14.56
C SER A 261 9.68 15.29 15.86
N ASN A 262 8.37 15.35 16.09
CA ASN A 262 7.78 15.85 17.33
C ASN A 262 8.18 15.00 18.53
N LEU A 263 8.19 13.66 18.38
CA LEU A 263 8.66 12.76 19.43
C LEU A 263 10.15 13.02 19.78
N SER A 264 11.00 13.29 18.78
CA SER A 264 12.43 13.57 18.97
C SER A 264 12.71 14.98 19.52
N SER A 265 11.84 15.95 19.28
CA SER A 265 12.03 17.35 19.67
C SER A 265 11.46 17.70 21.06
N MET A 266 10.40 17.02 21.51
CA MET A 266 9.64 17.42 22.69
C MET A 266 10.09 16.65 23.93
N GLY A 267 11.29 16.96 24.42
CA GLY A 267 11.88 16.32 25.60
C GLY A 267 11.21 16.64 26.95
N HIS A 268 10.22 17.54 27.04
CA HIS A 268 9.64 17.92 28.36
C HIS A 268 8.18 18.38 28.39
N GLU A 269 7.42 18.35 27.29
CA GLU A 269 5.97 18.61 27.33
C GLU A 269 5.22 17.37 26.85
N PHE A 270 4.91 16.47 27.78
CA PHE A 270 3.91 15.43 27.55
C PHE A 270 2.51 16.06 27.49
N GLY A 271 2.30 16.92 26.51
CA GLY A 271 0.99 17.19 25.98
C GLY A 271 0.52 15.91 25.32
N ILE A 272 -0.24 15.09 26.06
CA ILE A 272 -1.01 13.98 25.52
C ILE A 272 -2.08 14.60 24.61
N SER A 273 -1.69 15.06 23.43
CA SER A 273 -2.63 15.50 22.42
C SER A 273 -3.22 14.21 21.82
N THR A 274 -4.41 13.86 22.28
CA THR A 274 -5.22 12.77 21.72
C THR A 274 -5.54 13.00 20.25
N THR A 275 -5.44 14.26 19.80
CA THR A 275 -5.63 14.73 18.42
C THR A 275 -4.62 14.10 17.44
N GLU A 276 -3.34 14.04 17.78
CA GLU A 276 -2.28 13.52 16.90
C GLU A 276 -2.43 12.01 16.62
N SER A 277 -2.77 11.23 17.65
CA SER A 277 -3.01 9.79 17.49
C SER A 277 -4.29 9.49 16.72
N TRP A 278 -5.28 10.37 16.83
CA TRP A 278 -6.54 10.26 16.09
C TRP A 278 -6.31 10.53 14.60
N GLU A 279 -5.54 11.56 14.25
CA GLU A 279 -5.16 11.87 12.86
C GLU A 279 -4.50 10.69 12.15
N LEU A 280 -3.48 10.05 12.74
CA LEU A 280 -2.83 8.88 12.14
C LEU A 280 -3.81 7.72 11.93
N SER A 281 -4.71 7.50 12.88
CA SER A 281 -5.71 6.44 12.80
C SER A 281 -6.76 6.71 11.71
N THR A 282 -7.17 7.97 11.53
CA THR A 282 -8.06 8.39 10.43
C THR A 282 -7.40 8.20 9.06
N LEU A 283 -6.12 8.56 8.93
CA LEU A 283 -5.34 8.29 7.72
C LEU A 283 -5.22 6.79 7.45
N ALA A 284 -4.95 5.98 8.48
CA ALA A 284 -4.82 4.53 8.32
C ALA A 284 -6.14 3.91 7.85
N HIS A 285 -7.27 4.36 8.39
CA HIS A 285 -8.59 3.93 7.93
C HIS A 285 -8.85 4.37 6.49
N LYS A 286 -8.50 5.61 6.13
CA LYS A 286 -8.66 6.13 4.77
C LYS A 286 -7.85 5.32 3.75
N LEU A 287 -6.58 5.04 4.05
CA LEU A 287 -5.72 4.21 3.19
C LEU A 287 -6.27 2.79 3.05
N ARG A 288 -6.77 2.20 4.15
CA ARG A 288 -7.38 0.87 4.10
C ARG A 288 -8.62 0.82 3.21
N ASN A 289 -9.49 1.82 3.28
CA ASN A 289 -10.67 1.89 2.43
C ASN A 289 -10.29 1.99 0.94
N ILE A 290 -9.28 2.79 0.61
CA ILE A 290 -8.75 2.89 -0.76
C ILE A 290 -8.13 1.56 -1.20
N TYR A 291 -7.36 0.90 -0.32
CA TYR A 291 -6.78 -0.41 -0.57
C TYR A 291 -7.83 -1.48 -0.85
N GLU A 292 -8.90 -1.57 -0.05
CA GLU A 292 -9.97 -2.56 -0.28
C GLU A 292 -10.66 -2.33 -1.63
N LEU A 293 -10.91 -1.06 -2.00
CA LEU A 293 -11.48 -0.73 -3.31
C LEU A 293 -10.54 -1.13 -4.46
N LEU A 294 -9.25 -0.78 -4.38
CA LEU A 294 -8.27 -1.19 -5.39
C LEU A 294 -8.09 -2.70 -5.47
N LYS A 295 -8.07 -3.38 -4.33
CA LYS A 295 -7.99 -4.84 -4.28
C LYS A 295 -9.19 -5.51 -4.93
N GLN A 296 -10.39 -4.97 -4.72
CA GLN A 296 -11.59 -5.44 -5.41
C GLN A 296 -11.47 -5.25 -6.93
N GLN A 297 -11.01 -4.08 -7.39
CA GLN A 297 -10.79 -3.84 -8.83
C GLN A 297 -9.71 -4.76 -9.41
N LEU A 298 -8.65 -5.03 -8.65
CA LEU A 298 -7.59 -5.96 -9.06
C LEU A 298 -8.12 -7.38 -9.25
N ASN A 299 -8.97 -7.85 -8.32
CA ASN A 299 -9.62 -9.16 -8.44
C ASN A 299 -10.53 -9.23 -9.67
N LEU A 300 -11.31 -8.17 -9.93
CA LEU A 300 -12.14 -8.08 -11.14
C LEU A 300 -11.29 -8.06 -12.42
N CYS A 301 -10.12 -7.43 -12.40
CA CYS A 301 -9.19 -7.46 -13.53
C CYS A 301 -8.69 -8.89 -13.79
N TYR A 302 -8.31 -9.64 -12.75
CA TYR A 302 -7.89 -11.04 -12.91
C TYR A 302 -9.02 -11.91 -13.45
N GLN A 303 -10.25 -11.76 -12.96
CA GLN A 303 -11.41 -12.47 -13.49
C GLN A 303 -11.65 -12.15 -14.98
N TYR A 304 -11.57 -10.88 -15.35
CA TYR A 304 -11.70 -10.46 -16.75
C TYR A 304 -10.61 -11.08 -17.64
N ILE A 305 -9.36 -11.10 -17.15
CA ILE A 305 -8.23 -11.69 -17.88
C ILE A 305 -8.41 -13.20 -18.04
N GLU A 306 -8.89 -13.89 -17.01
CA GLU A 306 -9.21 -15.31 -17.07
C GLU A 306 -10.27 -15.59 -18.15
N GLU A 307 -11.41 -14.89 -18.11
CA GLU A 307 -12.47 -15.02 -19.12
C GLU A 307 -11.95 -14.73 -20.54
N LYS A 308 -11.14 -13.68 -20.73
CA LYS A 308 -10.53 -13.37 -22.03
C LYS A 308 -9.53 -14.42 -22.49
N THR A 309 -8.78 -15.00 -21.55
CA THR A 309 -7.82 -16.06 -21.83
C THR A 309 -8.54 -17.32 -22.29
N ASP A 310 -9.64 -17.68 -21.62
CA ASP A 310 -10.47 -18.83 -21.98
C ASP A 310 -11.10 -18.68 -23.37
N VAL A 311 -11.65 -17.50 -23.67
CA VAL A 311 -12.19 -17.20 -25.00
C VAL A 311 -11.10 -17.27 -26.07
N ALA A 312 -9.93 -16.69 -25.82
CA ALA A 312 -8.81 -16.73 -26.76
C ALA A 312 -8.30 -18.17 -26.97
N PHE A 313 -8.25 -18.98 -25.92
CA PHE A 313 -7.89 -20.39 -25.99
C PHE A 313 -8.92 -21.21 -26.77
N TYR A 314 -10.21 -20.96 -26.56
CA TYR A 314 -11.28 -21.59 -27.33
C TYR A 314 -11.21 -21.24 -28.82
N GLN A 315 -10.97 -19.97 -29.16
CA GLN A 315 -10.80 -19.54 -30.56
C GLN A 315 -9.53 -20.15 -31.21
N LEU A 316 -8.45 -20.28 -30.43
CA LEU A 316 -7.25 -21.00 -30.86
C LEU A 316 -7.58 -22.46 -31.18
N LEU A 317 -8.34 -23.15 -30.33
CA LEU A 317 -8.78 -24.52 -30.58
C LEU A 317 -9.63 -24.60 -31.86
N LEU A 318 -10.62 -23.74 -32.04
CA LEU A 318 -11.44 -23.71 -33.26
C LEU A 318 -10.58 -23.54 -34.53
N THR A 319 -9.61 -22.63 -34.49
CA THR A 319 -8.69 -22.40 -35.62
C THR A 319 -7.81 -23.62 -35.88
N LEU A 320 -7.34 -24.29 -34.82
CA LEU A 320 -6.54 -25.50 -34.92
C LEU A 320 -7.36 -26.71 -35.42
N PHE A 321 -8.66 -26.75 -35.17
CA PHE A 321 -9.56 -27.82 -35.63
C PHE A 321 -10.33 -27.49 -36.91
N ASP A 322 -10.09 -26.32 -37.53
CA ASP A 322 -10.70 -25.96 -38.83
C ASP A 322 -10.30 -27.01 -39.89
N PRO A 323 -11.27 -27.65 -40.56
CA PRO A 323 -11.00 -28.62 -41.63
C PRO A 323 -10.13 -28.07 -42.77
N ASN A 324 -10.10 -26.75 -42.95
CA ASN A 324 -9.30 -26.07 -43.97
C ASN A 324 -7.90 -25.69 -43.49
N ALA A 325 -7.58 -25.88 -42.20
CA ALA A 325 -6.26 -25.61 -41.67
C ALA A 325 -5.25 -26.67 -42.15
N LEU A 326 -4.24 -26.22 -42.89
CA LEU A 326 -3.14 -27.08 -43.34
C LEU A 326 -2.17 -27.33 -42.18
N HIS A 327 -2.33 -28.47 -41.51
CA HIS A 327 -1.38 -28.94 -40.51
C HIS A 327 -0.27 -29.77 -41.16
N ILE A 328 0.97 -29.29 -41.09
CA ILE A 328 2.16 -30.05 -41.52
C ILE A 328 2.43 -31.20 -40.53
N ASP A 329 2.14 -30.97 -39.24
CA ASP A 329 2.19 -31.95 -38.17
C ASP A 329 1.09 -31.68 -37.14
N ASN A 330 0.82 -32.66 -36.28
CA ASN A 330 -0.18 -32.56 -35.22
C ASN A 330 0.34 -31.83 -33.95
N MET A 331 1.57 -31.33 -33.97
CA MET A 331 2.26 -30.89 -32.76
C MET A 331 1.64 -29.62 -32.16
N LYS A 332 1.11 -28.72 -32.99
CA LYS A 332 0.42 -27.52 -32.54
C LYS A 332 -0.88 -27.84 -31.79
N VAL A 333 -1.68 -28.77 -32.32
CA VAL A 333 -2.92 -29.25 -31.70
C VAL A 333 -2.63 -29.92 -30.36
N LEU A 334 -1.60 -30.76 -30.33
CA LEU A 334 -1.24 -31.51 -29.12
C LEU A 334 -0.66 -30.64 -28.02
N LYS A 335 0.15 -29.65 -28.39
CA LYS A 335 0.60 -28.64 -27.43
C LYS A 335 -0.60 -27.88 -26.87
N ALA A 336 -1.55 -27.46 -27.70
CA ALA A 336 -2.73 -26.77 -27.19
C ALA A 336 -3.57 -27.62 -26.21
N LEU A 337 -3.69 -28.93 -26.44
CA LEU A 337 -4.54 -29.81 -25.62
C LEU A 337 -3.85 -30.40 -24.37
N ILE A 338 -2.56 -30.72 -24.46
CA ILE A 338 -1.85 -31.54 -23.47
C ILE A 338 -0.80 -30.72 -22.71
N TYR A 339 -0.30 -29.64 -23.31
CA TYR A 339 0.75 -28.83 -22.72
C TYR A 339 0.12 -27.75 -21.82
N ASP A 340 0.18 -27.98 -20.51
CA ASP A 340 0.08 -26.87 -19.55
C ASP A 340 1.36 -26.02 -19.68
N LYS A 341 1.23 -24.70 -19.66
CA LYS A 341 2.28 -23.74 -20.10
C LYS A 341 3.65 -23.92 -19.41
N ASP A 342 3.70 -24.66 -18.31
CA ASP A 342 4.90 -24.92 -17.50
C ASP A 342 5.39 -26.40 -17.49
N ASP A 343 4.65 -27.37 -18.04
CA ASP A 343 5.05 -28.79 -17.98
C ASP A 343 5.86 -29.22 -19.21
N LYS A 344 7.18 -29.30 -19.06
CA LYS A 344 8.10 -29.75 -20.12
C LYS A 344 7.99 -31.25 -20.46
N LEU A 345 7.38 -32.06 -19.59
CA LEU A 345 7.26 -33.51 -19.76
C LEU A 345 5.83 -33.97 -19.39
N PRO A 346 4.80 -33.54 -20.15
CA PRO A 346 3.41 -33.71 -19.77
C PRO A 346 2.88 -35.14 -19.93
N LEU A 347 3.64 -36.03 -20.58
CA LEU A 347 3.24 -37.41 -20.82
C LEU A 347 3.91 -38.36 -19.82
N LEU A 348 3.21 -39.40 -19.40
CA LEU A 348 3.76 -40.50 -18.60
C LEU A 348 3.89 -41.76 -19.47
N ASP A 349 5.10 -42.30 -19.62
CA ASP A 349 5.30 -43.59 -20.28
C ASP A 349 4.81 -44.73 -19.36
N GLY A 350 3.82 -45.50 -19.80
CA GLY A 350 3.24 -46.59 -19.02
C GLY A 350 4.17 -47.76 -18.74
N ALA A 351 5.18 -48.00 -19.59
CA ALA A 351 6.13 -49.11 -19.42
C ALA A 351 7.24 -48.76 -18.42
N THR A 352 7.80 -47.55 -18.52
CA THR A 352 8.90 -47.10 -17.67
C THR A 352 8.43 -46.27 -16.46
N LYS A 353 7.17 -45.85 -16.44
CA LYS A 353 6.58 -44.89 -15.49
C LYS A 353 7.32 -43.55 -15.40
N ARG A 354 8.08 -43.19 -16.43
CA ARG A 354 8.83 -41.92 -16.50
C ARG A 354 8.05 -40.86 -17.25
N ARG A 355 8.26 -39.60 -16.89
CA ARG A 355 7.73 -38.46 -17.63
C ARG A 355 8.52 -38.25 -18.92
N VAL A 356 7.82 -38.04 -20.02
CA VAL A 356 8.38 -37.93 -21.37
C VAL A 356 7.80 -36.72 -22.12
N SER A 357 8.55 -36.23 -23.11
CA SER A 357 8.14 -35.07 -23.91
C SER A 357 7.23 -35.47 -25.07
N LEU A 358 6.39 -34.52 -25.51
CA LEU A 358 5.51 -34.66 -26.67
C LEU A 358 6.26 -35.00 -27.97
N SER A 359 7.55 -34.65 -28.08
CA SER A 359 8.37 -34.86 -29.27
C SER A 359 8.69 -36.33 -29.58
N TYR A 360 8.49 -37.25 -28.62
CA TYR A 360 8.95 -38.64 -28.73
C TYR A 360 7.99 -39.59 -29.45
N TYR A 361 6.70 -39.25 -29.56
CA TYR A 361 5.67 -40.16 -30.09
C TYR A 361 4.87 -39.50 -31.21
N PHE A 362 5.42 -39.43 -32.43
CA PHE A 362 4.77 -38.82 -33.59
C PHE A 362 3.56 -39.62 -34.13
N ILE A 363 3.51 -40.94 -33.90
CA ILE A 363 2.55 -41.86 -34.56
C ILE A 363 1.36 -42.26 -33.66
N ILE A 364 1.59 -42.50 -32.36
CA ILE A 364 0.54 -42.95 -31.41
C ILE A 364 -0.47 -41.84 -31.12
N VAL A 365 -0.05 -40.59 -31.32
CA VAL A 365 -0.78 -39.43 -30.82
C VAL A 365 -1.88 -38.95 -31.80
N SER A 366 -1.80 -39.33 -33.08
CA SER A 366 -2.89 -39.10 -34.06
C SER A 366 -4.19 -39.81 -33.66
N LEU A 367 -4.10 -40.97 -33.01
CA LEU A 367 -5.27 -41.71 -32.52
C LEU A 367 -5.94 -40.99 -31.32
N LEU A 368 -5.13 -40.34 -30.48
CA LEU A 368 -5.61 -39.60 -29.31
C LEU A 368 -6.34 -38.32 -29.75
N ILE A 369 -5.85 -37.64 -30.79
CA ILE A 369 -6.54 -36.49 -31.39
C ILE A 369 -7.85 -36.94 -32.03
N PHE A 370 -7.87 -38.09 -32.72
CA PHE A 370 -9.09 -38.64 -33.28
C PHE A 370 -10.13 -38.92 -32.17
N ILE A 371 -9.71 -39.47 -31.04
CA ILE A 371 -10.60 -39.73 -29.90
C ILE A 371 -11.07 -38.43 -29.24
N VAL A 372 -10.18 -37.46 -29.01
CA VAL A 372 -10.54 -36.18 -28.38
C VAL A 372 -11.44 -35.35 -29.30
N ALA A 373 -11.14 -35.28 -30.59
CA ALA A 373 -11.98 -34.63 -31.59
C ALA A 373 -13.33 -35.34 -31.75
N TYR A 374 -13.36 -36.68 -31.74
CA TYR A 374 -14.60 -37.45 -31.80
C TYR A 374 -15.46 -37.24 -30.54
N VAL A 375 -14.85 -37.20 -29.35
CA VAL A 375 -15.57 -36.94 -28.10
C VAL A 375 -16.09 -35.50 -28.04
N LEU A 376 -15.31 -34.51 -28.48
CA LEU A 376 -15.75 -33.10 -28.54
C LEU A 376 -16.84 -32.87 -29.60
N TYR A 377 -16.77 -33.54 -30.75
CA TYR A 377 -17.75 -33.42 -31.83
C TYR A 377 -19.12 -34.02 -31.48
N PHE A 378 -19.16 -35.02 -30.60
CA PHE A 378 -20.40 -35.66 -30.13
C PHE A 378 -20.93 -35.13 -28.78
N ALA A 379 -20.23 -34.18 -28.15
CA ALA A 379 -20.62 -33.58 -26.87
C ALA A 379 -21.37 -32.24 -27.01
N VAL A 380 -21.58 -31.74 -28.23
CA VAL A 380 -22.52 -30.66 -28.60
C VAL A 380 -23.78 -31.31 -29.17
#